data_AF-A0A6S9XGJ2-F1
#
_entry.id   AF-A0A6S9XGJ2-F1
#
_cell.length_a   1.000
_cell.length_b   1.000
_cell.length_c   1.000
_cell.angle_alpha   90.00
_cell.angle_beta   90.00
_cell.angle_gamma   90.00
#
_symmetry.space_group_name_H-M   'P 1'
#
loop_
_entity.id
_entity.type
_entity.pdbx_description
1 polymer ?
#
loop_
_entity_poly.entity_id
_entity_poly.type
_entity_poly.pdbx_seq_one_letter_code
_entity_poly.pdbx_strand_id
1 'polypeptide(L)'
;MGAQRRVGAQGGAVLCQEFLVGPEYVVDTVTSAGEHKVTAVWKYDKRPCNGAAFVYFGMLPVPPSEAVAQRLIGYVLPVLDALQIRYGATHGEVILTKDGPCLVEMNCRPHGGDGNWLPMARALTGGYSQVDALLDAFVEPQRFAALPPCPGTWQAAAQEFLVVSTQEGKVASAPGYELARSLRSFVSLEAFVSVGDQLARTVDVFTQAASIVLVHADAAVVTEDAAALRRLEQSGDFFTLAVEYPYQTRESLLASAVGTPTATRVPLPASASATGSVHSLSSGGHSASFVIDTTPSSPTLRRPERRPPRVARPALRPSGLSVPFVGTAGRLARMARVGA
;
A
#
# COMPACT_ATOMS: atom_id res chain seq x y z
N MET A 1 9.34 -3.72 23.50
CA MET A 1 8.17 -3.48 22.62
C MET A 1 8.14 -2.01 22.25
N GLY A 2 8.56 -1.64 21.04
CA GLY A 2 8.33 -0.29 20.52
C GLY A 2 7.04 -0.30 19.73
N ALA A 3 5.92 0.14 20.32
CA ALA A 3 4.69 0.31 19.56
C ALA A 3 4.92 1.45 18.55
N GLN A 4 5.01 1.12 17.26
CA GLN A 4 5.13 2.14 16.22
C GLN A 4 3.76 2.80 16.04
N ARG A 5 3.62 4.00 16.58
CA ARG A 5 2.46 4.86 16.33
C ARG A 5 2.60 5.45 14.92
N ARG A 6 2.02 4.78 13.92
CA ARG A 6 2.08 5.22 12.53
C ARG A 6 0.88 6.09 12.15
N VAL A 7 -0.33 5.59 12.37
CA VAL A 7 -1.58 6.28 12.00
C VAL A 7 -2.52 6.32 13.20
N GLY A 8 -3.17 7.47 13.46
CA GLY A 8 -4.31 7.58 14.38
C GLY A 8 -4.06 7.38 15.88
N ALA A 9 -2.85 7.08 16.33
CA ALA A 9 -2.60 6.62 17.71
C ALA A 9 -2.40 7.73 18.78
N GLN A 10 -2.81 8.97 18.53
CA GLN A 10 -2.67 10.06 19.49
C GLN A 10 -3.82 10.02 20.51
N GLY A 11 -3.49 9.80 21.79
CA GLY A 11 -4.48 9.76 22.88
C GLY A 11 -5.35 8.49 22.92
N GLY A 12 -4.99 7.45 22.15
CA GLY A 12 -5.72 6.19 22.12
C GLY A 12 -5.52 5.32 23.36
N ALA A 13 -6.56 4.57 23.73
CA ALA A 13 -6.46 3.45 24.67
C ALA A 13 -5.81 2.24 24.00
N VAL A 14 -5.27 1.32 24.81
CA VAL A 14 -4.71 0.05 24.32
C VAL A 14 -5.77 -1.04 24.45
N LEU A 15 -6.05 -1.74 23.35
CA LEU A 15 -6.82 -2.98 23.34
C LEU A 15 -5.85 -4.16 23.43
N CYS A 16 -6.08 -5.06 24.39
CA CYS A 16 -5.42 -6.36 24.43
C CYS A 16 -6.46 -7.42 24.04
N GLN A 17 -6.15 -8.20 23.01
CA GLN A 17 -7.01 -9.22 22.46
C GLN A 17 -6.23 -10.51 22.25
N GLU A 18 -6.95 -11.62 22.04
CA GLU A 18 -6.33 -12.87 21.65
C GLU A 18 -5.61 -12.77 20.30
N PHE A 19 -4.59 -13.59 20.12
CA PHE A 19 -3.88 -13.69 18.86
C PHE A 19 -4.63 -14.66 17.92
N LEU A 20 -5.23 -14.12 16.86
CA LEU A 20 -5.96 -14.90 15.88
C LEU A 20 -5.00 -15.54 14.88
N VAL A 21 -5.19 -16.84 14.63
CA VAL A 21 -4.35 -17.63 13.70
C VAL A 21 -5.18 -18.08 12.52
N GLY A 22 -4.78 -17.66 11.32
CA GLY A 22 -5.40 -18.05 10.07
C GLY A 22 -5.11 -17.09 8.92
N PRO A 23 -5.55 -17.41 7.69
CA PRO A 23 -5.52 -16.46 6.58
C PRO A 23 -6.43 -15.26 6.85
N GLU A 24 -5.94 -14.09 6.44
CA GLU A 24 -6.64 -12.82 6.58
C GLU A 24 -7.32 -12.43 5.27
N TYR A 25 -8.57 -12.01 5.39
CA TYR A 25 -9.43 -11.64 4.28
C TYR A 25 -10.07 -10.28 4.54
N VAL A 26 -10.53 -9.68 3.45
CA VAL A 26 -11.30 -8.44 3.44
C VAL A 26 -12.65 -8.70 2.79
N VAL A 27 -13.72 -8.18 3.36
CA VAL A 27 -15.02 -8.05 2.69
C VAL A 27 -15.34 -6.57 2.57
N ASP A 28 -15.28 -6.06 1.35
CA ASP A 28 -15.64 -4.68 1.04
C ASP A 28 -17.13 -4.60 0.73
N THR A 29 -17.82 -3.66 1.38
CA THR A 29 -19.26 -3.43 1.16
C THR A 29 -19.59 -1.95 0.96
N VAL A 30 -20.75 -1.70 0.39
CA VAL A 30 -21.43 -0.40 0.41
C VAL A 30 -22.83 -0.61 0.95
N THR A 31 -23.23 0.26 1.88
CA THR A 31 -24.55 0.23 2.49
C THR A 31 -25.37 1.46 2.10
N SER A 32 -26.65 1.28 1.80
CA SER A 32 -27.61 2.37 1.66
C SER A 32 -28.93 2.03 2.34
N ALA A 33 -29.40 2.90 3.24
CA ALA A 33 -30.61 2.70 4.04
C ALA A 33 -30.65 1.38 4.86
N GLY A 34 -29.50 0.76 5.11
CA GLY A 34 -29.38 -0.57 5.73
C GLY A 34 -29.35 -1.75 4.76
N GLU A 35 -29.45 -1.51 3.44
CA GLU A 35 -29.19 -2.55 2.43
C GLU A 35 -27.69 -2.63 2.17
N HIS A 36 -27.07 -3.77 2.49
CA HIS A 36 -25.65 -4.03 2.28
C HIS A 36 -25.42 -4.72 0.93
N LYS A 37 -24.50 -4.16 0.12
CA LYS A 37 -24.00 -4.80 -1.11
C LYS A 37 -22.51 -5.06 -0.99
N VAL A 38 -22.11 -6.30 -1.18
CA VAL A 38 -20.71 -6.70 -1.27
C VAL A 38 -20.18 -6.22 -2.61
N THR A 39 -18.99 -5.62 -2.62
CA THR A 39 -18.32 -5.18 -3.86
C THR A 39 -17.11 -6.03 -4.20
N ALA A 40 -16.44 -6.58 -3.19
CA ALA A 40 -15.30 -7.49 -3.39
C ALA A 40 -15.00 -8.29 -2.12
N VAL A 41 -14.37 -9.45 -2.31
CA VAL A 41 -13.70 -10.20 -1.26
C VAL A 41 -12.24 -10.34 -1.66
N TRP A 42 -11.33 -10.05 -0.74
CA TRP A 42 -9.89 -10.14 -0.95
C TRP A 42 -9.24 -11.04 0.07
N LYS A 43 -8.10 -11.61 -0.29
CA LYS A 43 -7.18 -12.31 0.61
C LYS A 43 -5.87 -11.54 0.64
N TYR A 44 -5.41 -11.19 1.83
CA TYR A 44 -4.05 -10.68 1.99
C TYR A 44 -3.05 -11.83 1.95
N ASP A 45 -2.02 -11.67 1.12
CA ASP A 45 -0.89 -12.57 1.07
C ASP A 45 0.17 -12.09 2.07
N LYS A 46 -0.03 -12.44 3.34
CA LYS A 46 0.89 -12.11 4.44
C LYS A 46 1.79 -13.29 4.75
N ARG A 47 3.10 -13.05 4.87
CA ARG A 47 4.10 -14.09 5.17
C ARG A 47 5.19 -13.55 6.10
N PRO A 48 5.87 -14.43 6.86
CA PRO A 48 7.08 -14.04 7.56
C PRO A 48 8.21 -13.68 6.58
N CYS A 49 8.85 -12.53 6.78
CA CYS A 49 10.01 -12.11 6.01
C CYS A 49 10.84 -11.09 6.82
N ASN A 50 12.16 -11.06 6.63
CA ASN A 50 13.06 -10.10 7.27
C ASN A 50 12.89 -9.97 8.80
N GLY A 51 12.54 -11.08 9.48
CA GLY A 51 12.32 -11.10 10.94
C GLY A 51 10.96 -10.59 11.41
N ALA A 52 10.08 -10.15 10.50
CA ALA A 52 8.70 -9.78 10.79
C ALA A 52 7.73 -10.91 10.45
N ALA A 53 6.59 -10.98 11.16
CA ALA A 53 5.61 -12.07 11.01
C ALA A 53 4.61 -11.84 9.86
N PHE A 54 4.30 -10.58 9.53
CA PHE A 54 3.19 -10.21 8.65
C PHE A 54 3.61 -9.23 7.56
N VAL A 55 4.57 -9.64 6.72
CA VAL A 55 4.94 -8.85 5.53
C VAL A 55 3.94 -9.12 4.41
N TYR A 56 3.47 -8.06 3.77
CA TYR A 56 2.52 -8.16 2.66
C TYR A 56 3.27 -8.43 1.34
N PHE A 57 2.92 -9.52 0.67
CA PHE A 57 3.43 -9.90 -0.65
C PHE A 57 2.43 -9.55 -1.76
N GLY A 58 1.17 -9.34 -1.41
CA GLY A 58 0.12 -9.03 -2.37
C GLY A 58 -1.27 -9.04 -1.78
N MET A 59 -2.23 -8.72 -2.63
CA MET A 59 -3.65 -8.89 -2.40
C MET A 59 -4.26 -9.64 -3.58
N LEU A 60 -4.96 -10.72 -3.26
CA LEU A 60 -5.60 -11.59 -4.23
C LEU A 60 -7.12 -11.41 -4.13
N PRO A 61 -7.83 -11.23 -5.23
CA PRO A 61 -9.28 -11.31 -5.18
C PRO A 61 -9.68 -12.74 -4.79
N VAL A 62 -10.87 -12.93 -4.18
CA VAL A 62 -11.47 -14.25 -3.89
C VAL A 62 -12.86 -14.35 -4.54
N PRO A 63 -13.12 -15.31 -5.45
CA PRO A 63 -14.37 -15.35 -6.17
C PRO A 63 -15.56 -15.48 -5.21
N PRO A 64 -16.64 -14.70 -5.38
CA PRO A 64 -17.83 -14.84 -4.55
C PRO A 64 -18.47 -16.23 -4.54
N SER A 65 -18.20 -17.03 -5.59
CA SER A 65 -18.64 -18.42 -5.69
C SER A 65 -17.85 -19.38 -4.81
N GLU A 66 -16.67 -19.00 -4.31
CA GLU A 66 -15.89 -19.87 -3.43
C GLU A 66 -16.52 -19.97 -2.04
N ALA A 67 -16.48 -21.18 -1.46
CA ALA A 67 -17.05 -21.46 -0.15
C ALA A 67 -16.47 -20.55 0.96
N VAL A 68 -15.19 -20.19 0.84
CA VAL A 68 -14.56 -19.26 1.79
C VAL A 68 -15.16 -17.86 1.70
N ALA A 69 -15.38 -17.33 0.49
CA ALA A 69 -16.01 -16.03 0.30
C ALA A 69 -17.45 -16.03 0.84
N GLN A 70 -18.23 -17.06 0.54
CA GLN A 70 -19.61 -17.18 1.04
C GLN A 70 -19.66 -17.21 2.58
N ARG A 71 -18.73 -17.92 3.22
CA ARG A 71 -18.63 -17.97 4.69
C ARG A 71 -18.27 -16.61 5.28
N LEU A 72 -17.34 -15.88 4.65
CA LEU A 72 -16.94 -14.54 5.07
C LEU A 72 -18.07 -13.52 4.89
N ILE A 73 -18.74 -13.53 3.74
CA ILE A 73 -19.89 -12.66 3.46
C ILE A 73 -21.02 -12.93 4.46
N GLY A 74 -21.37 -14.20 4.69
CA GLY A 74 -22.39 -14.59 5.65
C GLY A 74 -22.07 -14.20 7.10
N TYR A 75 -20.79 -14.01 7.43
CA TYR A 75 -20.35 -13.49 8.73
C TYR A 75 -20.37 -11.95 8.77
N VAL A 76 -19.87 -11.28 7.74
CA VAL A 76 -19.71 -9.82 7.73
C VAL A 76 -21.03 -9.08 7.62
N LEU A 77 -22.01 -9.54 6.83
CA LEU A 77 -23.27 -8.81 6.68
C LEU A 77 -24.03 -8.65 8.02
N PRO A 78 -24.21 -9.70 8.85
CA PRO A 78 -24.79 -9.54 10.19
C PRO A 78 -23.96 -8.67 11.15
N VAL A 79 -22.63 -8.61 10.97
CA VAL A 79 -21.77 -7.70 11.73
C VAL A 79 -22.10 -6.24 11.40
N LEU A 80 -22.37 -5.92 10.14
CA LEU A 80 -22.77 -4.57 9.74
C LEU A 80 -24.11 -4.16 10.36
N ASP A 81 -25.07 -5.09 10.43
CA ASP A 81 -26.34 -4.90 11.15
C ASP A 81 -26.11 -4.63 12.64
N ALA A 82 -25.25 -5.44 13.28
CA ALA A 82 -24.93 -5.31 14.71
C ALA A 82 -24.23 -3.99 15.04
N LEU A 83 -23.37 -3.51 14.14
CA LEU A 83 -22.72 -2.20 14.23
C LEU A 83 -23.64 -1.03 13.83
N GLN A 84 -24.87 -1.32 13.41
CA GLN A 84 -25.87 -0.34 12.97
C GLN A 84 -25.38 0.51 11.79
N ILE A 85 -24.60 -0.08 10.89
CA ILE A 85 -24.17 0.60 9.66
C ILE A 85 -25.38 0.76 8.75
N ARG A 86 -25.75 2.02 8.43
CA ARG A 86 -26.91 2.33 7.58
C ARG A 86 -26.55 2.95 6.24
N TYR A 87 -25.36 3.55 6.13
CA TYR A 87 -24.89 4.24 4.94
C TYR A 87 -23.37 4.16 4.83
N GLY A 88 -22.87 4.17 3.61
CA GLY A 88 -21.45 4.35 3.32
C GLY A 88 -20.71 3.06 2.98
N ALA A 89 -19.43 3.19 2.67
CA ALA A 89 -18.54 2.07 2.38
C ALA A 89 -17.94 1.51 3.68
N THR A 90 -17.71 0.20 3.71
CA THR A 90 -16.97 -0.45 4.78
C THR A 90 -15.90 -1.38 4.23
N HIS A 91 -14.78 -1.45 4.94
CA HIS A 91 -13.67 -2.35 4.70
C HIS A 91 -13.51 -3.23 5.95
N GLY A 92 -14.03 -4.46 5.87
CA GLY A 92 -14.05 -5.40 6.99
C GLY A 92 -12.91 -6.40 6.89
N GLU A 93 -11.96 -6.33 7.81
CA GLU A 93 -10.82 -7.24 7.90
C GLU A 93 -11.16 -8.40 8.85
N VAL A 94 -10.98 -9.63 8.37
CA VAL A 94 -11.42 -10.85 9.06
C VAL A 94 -10.31 -11.91 8.97
N ILE A 95 -9.95 -12.50 10.10
CA ILE A 95 -9.08 -13.68 10.13
C ILE A 95 -9.97 -14.92 10.16
N LEU A 96 -9.78 -15.82 9.20
CA LEU A 96 -10.45 -17.12 9.18
C LEU A 96 -9.68 -18.10 10.07
N THR A 97 -10.11 -18.22 11.31
CA THR A 97 -9.51 -19.15 12.27
C THR A 97 -10.04 -20.58 12.08
N LYS A 98 -9.44 -21.54 12.81
CA LYS A 98 -9.95 -22.91 12.90
C LYS A 98 -11.41 -22.99 13.40
N ASP A 99 -11.83 -22.05 14.24
CA ASP A 99 -13.16 -22.00 14.85
C ASP A 99 -14.15 -21.19 14.01
N GLY A 100 -13.64 -20.39 13.06
CA GLY A 100 -14.42 -19.65 12.08
C GLY A 100 -13.92 -18.23 11.82
N PRO A 101 -14.64 -17.46 10.99
CA PRO A 101 -14.33 -16.05 10.75
C PRO A 101 -14.39 -15.25 12.05
N CYS A 102 -13.36 -14.44 12.30
CA CYS A 102 -13.30 -13.51 13.42
C CYS A 102 -12.93 -12.12 12.91
N LEU A 103 -13.76 -11.13 13.21
CA LEU A 103 -13.53 -9.74 12.84
C LEU A 103 -12.28 -9.20 13.54
N VAL A 104 -11.36 -8.64 12.75
CA VAL A 104 -10.18 -7.91 13.25
C VAL A 104 -10.52 -6.43 13.37
N GLU A 105 -11.02 -5.85 12.29
CA GLU A 105 -11.37 -4.43 12.23
C GLU A 105 -12.53 -4.21 11.25
N MET A 106 -13.37 -3.21 11.56
CA MET A 106 -14.36 -2.68 10.61
C MET A 106 -14.08 -1.20 10.35
N ASN A 107 -13.49 -0.92 9.18
CA ASN A 107 -13.19 0.44 8.75
C ASN A 107 -14.40 1.04 8.02
N CYS A 108 -15.02 2.10 8.55
CA CYS A 108 -16.17 2.77 7.95
C CYS A 108 -15.76 3.78 6.85
N ARG A 109 -15.03 3.28 5.85
CA ARG A 109 -14.50 4.02 4.70
C ARG A 109 -14.25 3.04 3.54
N PRO A 110 -13.98 3.54 2.31
CA PRO A 110 -13.47 2.69 1.24
C PRO A 110 -12.16 1.98 1.63
N HIS A 111 -11.90 0.88 0.93
CA HIS A 111 -10.62 0.16 0.98
C HIS A 111 -9.44 1.13 0.81
N GLY A 112 -8.38 0.91 1.60
CA GLY A 112 -7.14 1.69 1.56
C GLY A 112 -6.29 1.51 0.29
N GLY A 113 -4.99 1.77 0.40
CA GLY A 113 -4.05 1.69 -0.72
C GLY A 113 -4.26 2.77 -1.79
N ASP A 114 -4.75 3.95 -1.36
CA ASP A 114 -5.00 5.14 -2.19
C ASP A 114 -5.77 4.89 -3.50
N GLY A 115 -6.58 3.82 -3.52
CA GLY A 115 -7.39 3.44 -4.67
C GLY A 115 -6.63 2.71 -5.78
N ASN A 116 -5.39 2.26 -5.55
CA ASN A 116 -4.61 1.52 -6.57
C ASN A 116 -5.33 0.22 -7.02
N TRP A 117 -6.16 -0.37 -6.16
CA TRP A 117 -6.97 -1.55 -6.46
C TRP A 117 -8.19 -1.30 -7.38
N LEU A 118 -8.57 -0.03 -7.63
CA LEU A 118 -9.77 0.32 -8.40
C LEU A 118 -9.81 -0.30 -9.81
N PRO A 119 -8.72 -0.31 -10.61
CA PRO A 119 -8.71 -0.95 -11.92
C PRO A 119 -8.98 -2.47 -11.83
N MET A 120 -8.42 -3.15 -10.81
CA MET A 120 -8.70 -4.57 -10.59
C MET A 120 -10.17 -4.80 -10.30
N ALA A 121 -10.74 -4.06 -9.34
CA ALA A 121 -12.14 -4.24 -8.98
C ALA A 121 -13.06 -4.04 -10.19
N ARG A 122 -12.85 -2.99 -10.99
CA ARG A 122 -13.66 -2.74 -12.20
C ARG A 122 -13.51 -3.85 -13.23
N ALA A 123 -12.29 -4.34 -13.47
CA ALA A 123 -12.05 -5.44 -14.40
C ALA A 123 -12.71 -6.75 -13.94
N LEU A 124 -12.63 -7.05 -12.64
CA LEU A 124 -13.24 -8.25 -12.05
C LEU A 124 -14.77 -8.20 -12.13
N THR A 125 -15.40 -7.08 -11.76
CA THR A 125 -16.86 -6.96 -11.69
C THR A 125 -17.53 -6.65 -13.03
N GLY A 126 -16.75 -6.33 -14.06
CA GLY A 126 -17.27 -5.90 -15.36
C GLY A 126 -17.71 -4.43 -15.42
N GLY A 127 -17.22 -3.58 -14.51
CA GLY A 127 -17.33 -2.13 -14.71
C GLY A 127 -17.52 -1.28 -13.46
N TYR A 128 -17.51 -1.82 -12.24
CA TYR A 128 -17.68 -1.02 -11.03
C TYR A 128 -16.76 -1.43 -9.88
N SER A 129 -16.49 -0.49 -8.98
CA SER A 129 -15.73 -0.68 -7.74
C SER A 129 -16.59 -0.32 -6.53
N GLN A 130 -16.05 -0.51 -5.33
CA GLN A 130 -16.68 -0.01 -4.10
C GLN A 130 -16.92 1.50 -4.14
N VAL A 131 -15.99 2.27 -4.73
CA VAL A 131 -16.13 3.73 -4.85
C VAL A 131 -17.25 4.11 -5.82
N ASP A 132 -17.37 3.40 -6.94
CA ASP A 132 -18.47 3.63 -7.90
C ASP A 132 -19.82 3.31 -7.26
N ALA A 133 -19.93 2.16 -6.58
CA ALA A 133 -21.14 1.78 -5.85
C ALA A 133 -21.49 2.75 -4.73
N LEU A 134 -20.49 3.31 -4.03
CA LEU A 134 -20.68 4.34 -3.01
C LEU A 134 -21.24 5.63 -3.61
N LEU A 135 -20.70 6.08 -4.74
CA LEU A 135 -21.21 7.26 -5.45
C LEU A 135 -22.65 7.04 -5.92
N ASP A 136 -22.94 5.88 -6.52
CA ASP A 136 -24.30 5.50 -6.91
C ASP A 136 -25.26 5.52 -5.70
N ALA A 137 -24.82 5.03 -4.53
CA ALA A 137 -25.67 5.02 -3.32
C ALA A 137 -26.10 6.42 -2.87
N PHE A 138 -25.25 7.45 -3.07
CA PHE A 138 -25.52 8.82 -2.63
C PHE A 138 -26.15 9.71 -3.71
N VAL A 139 -25.77 9.51 -4.97
CA VAL A 139 -26.11 10.43 -6.07
C VAL A 139 -27.15 9.85 -7.01
N GLU A 140 -27.15 8.52 -7.21
CA GLU A 140 -28.03 7.82 -8.15
C GLU A 140 -28.62 6.53 -7.53
N PRO A 141 -29.51 6.63 -6.51
CA PRO A 141 -29.95 5.46 -5.74
C PRO A 141 -30.57 4.33 -6.57
N GLN A 142 -31.13 4.65 -7.75
CA GLN A 142 -31.64 3.65 -8.69
C GLN A 142 -30.54 2.78 -9.28
N ARG A 143 -29.36 3.36 -9.58
CA ARG A 143 -28.18 2.60 -10.04
C ARG A 143 -27.64 1.71 -8.94
N PHE A 144 -27.57 2.22 -7.72
CA PHE A 144 -27.19 1.40 -6.57
C PHE A 144 -28.16 0.24 -6.38
N ALA A 145 -29.48 0.50 -6.41
CA ALA A 145 -30.51 -0.55 -6.29
C ALA A 145 -30.38 -1.62 -7.39
N ALA A 146 -29.96 -1.25 -8.60
CA ALA A 146 -29.74 -2.17 -9.71
C ALA A 146 -28.46 -3.03 -9.60
N LEU A 147 -27.49 -2.65 -8.74
CA LEU A 147 -26.33 -3.49 -8.47
C LEU A 147 -26.74 -4.82 -7.83
N PRO A 148 -26.08 -5.94 -8.14
CA PRO A 148 -26.37 -7.19 -7.46
C PRO A 148 -25.95 -7.11 -5.97
N PRO A 149 -26.53 -7.92 -5.06
CA PRO A 149 -26.12 -7.96 -3.66
C PRO A 149 -24.63 -8.34 -3.47
N CYS A 150 -24.07 -9.06 -4.42
CA CYS A 150 -22.66 -9.47 -4.48
C CYS A 150 -22.27 -9.60 -5.96
N PRO A 151 -21.01 -9.38 -6.37
CA PRO A 151 -20.61 -9.55 -7.75
C PRO A 151 -20.83 -10.99 -8.22
N GLY A 152 -21.14 -11.15 -9.51
CA GLY A 152 -21.23 -12.47 -10.13
C GLY A 152 -19.86 -13.09 -10.39
N THR A 153 -19.79 -13.97 -11.40
CA THR A 153 -18.51 -14.49 -11.90
C THR A 153 -17.61 -13.36 -12.33
N TRP A 154 -16.33 -13.44 -11.97
CA TRP A 154 -15.36 -12.45 -12.42
C TRP A 154 -15.15 -12.47 -13.93
N GLN A 155 -14.96 -11.29 -14.49
CA GLN A 155 -14.78 -11.08 -15.94
C GLN A 155 -13.30 -11.04 -16.35
N ALA A 156 -12.38 -11.11 -15.39
CA ALA A 156 -10.94 -11.10 -15.59
C ALA A 156 -10.23 -11.81 -14.42
N ALA A 157 -8.92 -11.94 -14.55
CA ALA A 157 -8.01 -12.24 -13.44
C ALA A 157 -7.27 -10.98 -13.02
N ALA A 158 -6.94 -10.89 -11.74
CA ALA A 158 -6.30 -9.72 -11.17
C ALA A 158 -5.48 -10.08 -9.93
N GLN A 159 -4.42 -9.30 -9.67
CA GLN A 159 -3.63 -9.38 -8.45
C GLN A 159 -2.94 -8.04 -8.19
N GLU A 160 -2.93 -7.62 -6.92
CA GLU A 160 -2.00 -6.60 -6.47
C GLU A 160 -0.73 -7.32 -6.00
N PHE A 161 0.41 -6.94 -6.58
CA PHE A 161 1.72 -7.44 -6.23
C PHE A 161 2.46 -6.39 -5.42
N LEU A 162 2.82 -6.74 -4.19
CA LEU A 162 3.54 -5.85 -3.28
C LEU A 162 5.02 -6.26 -3.28
N VAL A 163 5.88 -5.30 -3.60
CA VAL A 163 7.32 -5.52 -3.76
C VAL A 163 7.99 -5.63 -2.40
N VAL A 164 8.57 -6.80 -2.13
CA VAL A 164 9.26 -7.16 -0.89
C VAL A 164 10.77 -7.17 -1.14
N SER A 165 11.49 -6.25 -0.49
CA SER A 165 12.95 -6.23 -0.53
C SER A 165 13.56 -7.02 0.62
N THR A 166 14.53 -7.87 0.33
CA THR A 166 15.42 -8.52 1.31
C THR A 166 16.76 -7.80 1.46
N GLN A 167 16.99 -6.78 0.63
CA GLN A 167 18.19 -5.97 0.59
C GLN A 167 17.94 -4.59 1.19
N GLU A 168 19.02 -3.92 1.59
CA GLU A 168 19.03 -2.54 2.04
C GLU A 168 20.22 -1.82 1.41
N GLY A 169 20.05 -0.55 1.05
CA GLY A 169 21.09 0.25 0.43
C GLY A 169 20.51 1.37 -0.45
N LYS A 170 21.39 2.22 -0.98
CA LYS A 170 20.97 3.28 -1.89
C LYS A 170 20.66 2.70 -3.26
N VAL A 171 19.46 2.96 -3.79
CA VAL A 171 19.03 2.43 -5.09
C VAL A 171 19.79 3.13 -6.21
N ALA A 172 20.51 2.36 -7.02
CA ALA A 172 21.18 2.82 -8.24
C ALA A 172 20.30 2.65 -9.50
N SER A 173 19.52 1.56 -9.56
CA SER A 173 18.53 1.33 -10.63
C SER A 173 17.42 0.39 -10.14
N ALA A 174 16.30 0.32 -10.88
CA ALA A 174 15.16 -0.52 -10.56
C ALA A 174 14.72 -1.38 -11.77
N PRO A 175 15.51 -2.41 -12.17
CA PRO A 175 15.16 -3.29 -13.29
C PRO A 175 13.78 -3.94 -13.14
N GLY A 176 13.35 -4.21 -11.90
CA GLY A 176 12.03 -4.77 -11.62
C GLY A 176 10.87 -3.86 -12.04
N TYR A 177 11.03 -2.54 -12.00
CA TYR A 177 10.02 -1.61 -12.50
C TYR A 177 9.92 -1.64 -14.03
N GLU A 178 11.05 -1.78 -14.73
CA GLU A 178 11.07 -1.92 -16.19
C GLU A 178 10.46 -3.25 -16.63
N LEU A 179 10.81 -4.34 -15.94
CA LEU A 179 10.17 -5.64 -16.15
C LEU A 179 8.66 -5.52 -15.94
N ALA A 180 8.21 -4.97 -14.81
CA ALA A 180 6.80 -4.82 -14.49
C ALA A 180 6.02 -4.12 -15.60
N ARG A 181 6.53 -2.99 -16.11
CA ARG A 181 5.88 -2.22 -17.19
C ARG A 181 5.82 -2.97 -18.53
N SER A 182 6.68 -3.96 -18.73
CA SER A 182 6.70 -4.78 -19.96
C SER A 182 5.76 -5.99 -19.91
N LEU A 183 5.20 -6.31 -18.74
CA LEU A 183 4.32 -7.47 -18.55
C LEU A 183 2.98 -7.27 -19.25
N ARG A 184 2.39 -8.36 -19.75
CA ARG A 184 1.11 -8.32 -20.48
C ARG A 184 -0.06 -7.95 -19.59
N SER A 185 0.02 -8.34 -18.32
CA SER A 185 -0.99 -8.02 -17.32
C SER A 185 -0.79 -6.66 -16.64
N PHE A 186 0.25 -5.88 -16.99
CA PHE A 186 0.55 -4.63 -16.31
C PHE A 186 -0.57 -3.58 -16.47
N VAL A 187 -0.98 -2.98 -15.35
CA VAL A 187 -1.94 -1.85 -15.34
C VAL A 187 -1.34 -0.61 -14.70
N SER A 188 -0.79 -0.72 -13.50
CA SER A 188 -0.20 0.41 -12.78
C SER A 188 0.96 -0.03 -11.87
N LEU A 189 1.83 0.93 -11.58
CA LEU A 189 2.91 0.82 -10.61
C LEU A 189 2.92 2.08 -9.76
N GLU A 190 2.80 1.90 -8.46
CA GLU A 190 3.04 2.93 -7.46
C GLU A 190 4.38 2.64 -6.77
N ALA A 191 5.37 3.52 -6.99
CA ALA A 191 6.69 3.38 -6.40
C ALA A 191 6.78 4.20 -5.11
N PHE A 192 7.10 3.52 -4.00
CA PHE A 192 7.41 4.18 -2.72
C PHE A 192 8.92 4.41 -2.55
N VAL A 193 9.73 3.69 -3.31
CA VAL A 193 11.19 3.83 -3.39
C VAL A 193 11.60 4.04 -4.85
N SER A 194 12.35 5.11 -5.10
CA SER A 194 12.87 5.48 -6.42
C SER A 194 14.40 5.37 -6.50
N VAL A 195 14.95 5.51 -7.71
CA VAL A 195 16.41 5.62 -7.90
C VAL A 195 16.94 6.82 -7.11
N GLY A 196 17.99 6.58 -6.33
CA GLY A 196 18.58 7.56 -5.42
C GLY A 196 18.09 7.47 -3.98
N ASP A 197 16.95 6.82 -3.73
CA ASP A 197 16.40 6.65 -2.39
C ASP A 197 17.12 5.54 -1.61
N GLN A 198 16.91 5.54 -0.29
CA GLN A 198 17.35 4.47 0.59
C GLN A 198 16.32 3.34 0.58
N LEU A 199 16.70 2.19 0.05
CA LEU A 199 15.94 0.95 0.20
C LEU A 199 16.17 0.37 1.59
N ALA A 200 15.08 -0.01 2.24
CA ALA A 200 15.08 -0.78 3.46
C ALA A 200 14.61 -2.21 3.19
N ARG A 201 15.00 -3.13 4.07
CA ARG A 201 14.35 -4.44 4.12
C ARG A 201 12.87 -4.27 4.47
N THR A 202 12.00 -4.92 3.71
CA THR A 202 10.56 -4.84 3.94
C THR A 202 10.17 -5.69 5.14
N VAL A 203 9.63 -5.05 6.18
CA VAL A 203 9.16 -5.67 7.42
C VAL A 203 7.69 -5.43 7.71
N ASP A 204 7.07 -4.50 6.97
CA ASP A 204 5.67 -4.13 7.04
C ASP A 204 5.27 -3.37 5.76
N VAL A 205 4.01 -2.91 5.69
CA VAL A 205 3.50 -2.12 4.56
C VAL A 205 4.21 -0.76 4.39
N PHE A 206 4.81 -0.19 5.45
CA PHE A 206 5.47 1.12 5.39
C PHE A 206 6.90 1.05 4.84
N THR A 207 7.48 -0.14 4.81
CA THR A 207 8.82 -0.43 4.28
C THR A 207 8.75 -1.18 2.95
N GLN A 208 7.56 -1.23 2.34
CA GLN A 208 7.33 -1.81 1.04
C GLN A 208 7.89 -0.90 -0.06
N ALA A 209 8.50 -1.49 -1.09
CA ALA A 209 9.19 -0.70 -2.12
C ALA A 209 8.24 -0.14 -3.20
N ALA A 210 7.23 -0.92 -3.59
CA ALA A 210 6.23 -0.53 -4.59
C ALA A 210 4.99 -1.43 -4.53
N SER A 211 3.87 -0.95 -5.08
CA SER A 211 2.69 -1.76 -5.41
C SER A 211 2.52 -1.81 -6.94
N ILE A 212 2.24 -3.00 -7.47
CA ILE A 212 2.05 -3.24 -8.91
C ILE A 212 0.71 -3.92 -9.11
N VAL A 213 -0.11 -3.36 -9.99
CA VAL A 213 -1.41 -3.94 -10.34
C VAL A 213 -1.31 -4.74 -11.62
N LEU A 214 -1.73 -6.00 -11.53
CA LEU A 214 -1.78 -6.93 -12.64
C LEU A 214 -3.24 -7.30 -12.93
N VAL A 215 -3.66 -7.18 -14.19
CA VAL A 215 -4.99 -7.55 -14.68
C VAL A 215 -4.87 -8.14 -16.08
N HIS A 216 -5.52 -9.26 -16.32
CA HIS A 216 -5.62 -9.84 -17.67
C HIS A 216 -6.88 -10.71 -17.79
N ALA A 217 -7.41 -10.88 -19.00
CA ALA A 217 -8.58 -11.74 -19.22
C ALA A 217 -8.28 -13.22 -18.93
N ASP A 218 -7.02 -13.64 -19.15
CA ASP A 218 -6.50 -14.97 -18.86
C ASP A 218 -5.72 -14.98 -17.53
N ALA A 219 -6.16 -15.81 -16.59
CA ALA A 219 -5.54 -16.00 -15.28
C ALA A 219 -4.12 -16.58 -15.33
N ALA A 220 -3.80 -17.37 -16.36
CA ALA A 220 -2.45 -17.90 -16.54
C ALA A 220 -1.44 -16.77 -16.73
N VAL A 221 -1.81 -15.73 -17.50
CA VAL A 221 -0.95 -14.57 -17.74
C VAL A 221 -0.64 -13.81 -16.44
N VAL A 222 -1.65 -13.53 -15.61
CA VAL A 222 -1.44 -12.86 -14.31
C VAL A 222 -0.53 -13.69 -13.42
N THR A 223 -0.73 -15.02 -13.40
CA THR A 223 0.06 -15.95 -12.60
C THR A 223 1.52 -16.00 -13.05
N GLU A 224 1.76 -16.10 -14.37
CA GLU A 224 3.09 -16.11 -14.98
C GLU A 224 3.85 -14.81 -14.75
N ASP A 225 3.17 -13.68 -14.96
CA ASP A 225 3.73 -12.34 -14.81
C ASP A 225 4.07 -12.05 -13.34
N ALA A 226 3.18 -12.40 -12.40
CA ALA A 226 3.46 -12.31 -10.96
C ALA A 226 4.63 -13.22 -10.54
N ALA A 227 4.73 -14.43 -11.10
CA ALA A 227 5.84 -15.32 -10.85
C ALA A 227 7.16 -14.77 -11.41
N ALA A 228 7.15 -14.06 -12.54
CA ALA A 228 8.33 -13.40 -13.09
C ALA A 228 8.86 -12.30 -12.16
N LEU A 229 7.97 -11.45 -11.64
CA LEU A 229 8.35 -10.44 -10.64
C LEU A 229 8.91 -11.08 -9.38
N ARG A 230 8.26 -12.14 -8.88
CA ARG A 230 8.71 -12.84 -7.66
C ARG A 230 10.07 -13.50 -7.83
N ARG A 231 10.39 -14.04 -9.01
CA ARG A 231 11.73 -14.57 -9.33
C ARG A 231 12.81 -13.48 -9.22
N LEU A 232 12.51 -12.27 -9.72
CA LEU A 232 13.45 -11.15 -9.69
C LEU A 232 13.70 -10.62 -8.27
N GLU A 233 12.68 -10.61 -7.42
CA GLU A 233 12.86 -10.29 -5.99
C GLU A 233 13.70 -11.35 -5.28
N GLN A 234 13.45 -12.64 -5.57
CA GLN A 234 14.17 -13.76 -4.96
C GLN A 234 15.66 -13.79 -5.36
N SER A 235 15.99 -13.39 -6.59
CA SER A 235 17.39 -13.27 -7.02
C SER A 235 18.08 -12.01 -6.48
N GLY A 236 17.31 -11.04 -5.95
CA GLY A 236 17.83 -9.75 -5.49
C GLY A 236 18.14 -8.78 -6.62
N ASP A 237 17.61 -9.02 -7.82
CA ASP A 237 17.85 -8.20 -9.02
C ASP A 237 16.72 -7.19 -9.27
N PHE A 238 15.71 -7.14 -8.40
CA PHE A 238 14.62 -6.19 -8.53
C PHE A 238 15.11 -4.75 -8.47
N PHE A 239 16.12 -4.50 -7.63
CA PHE A 239 16.88 -3.26 -7.54
C PHE A 239 18.37 -3.55 -7.70
N THR A 240 19.10 -2.64 -8.34
CA THR A 240 20.55 -2.59 -8.21
C THR A 240 20.91 -1.53 -7.18
N LEU A 241 21.76 -1.88 -6.22
CA LEU A 241 22.21 -0.97 -5.16
C LEU A 241 23.56 -0.35 -5.51
N ALA A 242 23.76 0.91 -5.09
CA ALA A 242 25.04 1.58 -5.24
C ALA A 242 26.11 0.89 -4.41
N VAL A 243 27.30 0.71 -4.99
CA VAL A 243 28.46 0.20 -4.26
C VAL A 243 28.97 1.33 -3.36
N GLU A 244 28.87 1.15 -2.04
CA GLU A 244 29.58 2.01 -1.11
C GLU A 244 31.07 1.65 -1.16
N TYR A 245 31.87 2.52 -1.78
CA TYR A 245 33.30 2.49 -1.56
C TYR A 245 33.55 3.10 -0.18
N PRO A 246 34.07 2.35 0.80
CA PRO A 246 34.45 2.95 2.07
C PRO A 246 35.49 4.02 1.77
N TYR A 247 35.16 5.27 2.10
CA TYR A 247 36.10 6.38 1.99
C TYR A 247 37.24 6.09 2.96
N GLN A 248 38.36 5.59 2.44
CA GLN A 248 39.57 5.47 3.24
C GLN A 248 40.07 6.88 3.48
N THR A 249 39.94 7.37 4.72
CA THR A 249 40.60 8.61 5.11
C THR A 249 42.10 8.46 4.89
N ARG A 250 42.80 9.56 4.57
CA ARG A 250 44.28 9.56 4.46
C ARG A 250 44.93 8.93 5.71
N GLU A 251 44.33 9.11 6.87
CA GLU A 251 44.74 8.50 8.14
C GLU A 251 44.59 6.97 8.15
N SER A 252 43.51 6.41 7.60
CA SER A 252 43.32 4.95 7.48
C SER A 252 44.30 4.30 6.49
N LEU A 253 44.64 5.00 5.41
CA LEU A 253 45.66 4.60 4.43
C LEU A 253 47.07 4.65 5.04
N LEU A 254 47.36 5.66 5.87
CA LEU A 254 48.64 5.78 6.57
C LEU A 254 48.75 4.74 7.69
N ALA A 255 47.68 4.48 8.45
CA ALA A 255 47.68 3.49 9.52
C ALA A 255 47.88 2.05 9.01
N SER A 256 47.36 1.73 7.82
CA SER A 256 47.56 0.43 7.16
C SER A 256 48.93 0.28 6.48
N ALA A 257 49.60 1.39 6.16
CA ALA A 257 50.96 1.39 5.61
C ALA A 257 52.07 1.26 6.68
N VAL A 258 51.78 1.58 7.94
CA VAL A 258 52.72 1.39 9.06
C VAL A 258 52.58 -0.03 9.62
N GLY A 259 52.99 -1.01 8.81
CA GLY A 259 53.34 -2.34 9.33
C GLY A 259 54.59 -2.21 10.18
N THR A 260 54.56 -2.76 11.40
CA THR A 260 55.71 -2.81 12.32
C THR A 260 56.93 -3.39 11.59
N PRO A 261 58.07 -2.67 11.51
CA PRO A 261 59.26 -3.26 10.92
C PRO A 261 59.79 -4.34 11.87
N THR A 262 59.59 -5.61 11.51
CA THR A 262 60.27 -6.73 12.15
C THR A 262 61.74 -6.59 11.83
N ALA A 263 62.54 -6.18 12.82
CA ALA A 263 63.98 -6.03 12.69
C ALA A 263 64.65 -7.41 12.53
N THR A 264 64.73 -7.92 11.31
CA THR A 264 65.62 -9.04 11.00
C THR A 264 67.02 -8.48 10.82
N ARG A 265 67.88 -8.74 11.81
CA ARG A 265 69.29 -8.31 11.84
C ARG A 265 70.07 -9.08 10.76
N VAL A 266 70.38 -8.44 9.63
CA VAL A 266 71.30 -8.97 8.61
C VAL A 266 72.72 -8.47 8.93
N PRO A 267 73.76 -9.33 8.98
CA PRO A 267 75.13 -8.88 9.20
C PRO A 267 75.70 -8.17 7.95
N LEU A 268 76.38 -7.04 8.17
CA LEU A 268 77.10 -6.27 7.15
C LEU A 268 78.39 -6.98 6.70
N PRO A 269 78.72 -6.99 5.40
CA PRO A 269 80.09 -7.13 4.93
C PRO A 269 80.78 -5.75 4.79
N ALA A 270 82.10 -5.79 4.86
CA ALA A 270 83.00 -4.65 5.00
C ALA A 270 83.15 -3.77 3.73
N SER A 271 83.31 -2.47 4.01
CA SER A 271 83.99 -1.40 3.27
C SER A 271 84.19 -1.48 1.74
N ALA A 272 83.67 -0.49 1.03
CA ALA A 272 84.40 0.20 -0.05
C ALA A 272 83.89 1.64 -0.23
N SER A 273 84.84 2.53 -0.49
CA SER A 273 84.76 3.98 -0.69
C SER A 273 84.17 4.41 -2.05
N ALA A 274 83.49 5.56 -2.09
CA ALA A 274 83.49 6.58 -3.17
C ALA A 274 82.34 7.60 -2.93
N THR A 275 82.62 8.84 -2.52
CA THR A 275 82.63 10.08 -3.33
C THR A 275 81.36 10.36 -4.16
N GLY A 276 80.68 11.49 -3.92
CA GLY A 276 79.79 12.08 -4.93
C GLY A 276 78.68 13.03 -4.45
N SER A 277 79.02 14.33 -4.40
CA SER A 277 78.22 15.55 -4.61
C SER A 277 76.77 15.72 -4.12
N VAL A 278 76.63 16.84 -3.41
CA VAL A 278 75.45 17.67 -3.12
C VAL A 278 74.75 18.17 -4.39
N HIS A 279 73.42 18.28 -4.38
CA HIS A 279 72.73 19.45 -4.94
C HIS A 279 71.39 19.71 -4.21
N SER A 280 71.23 20.98 -3.86
CA SER A 280 70.15 21.62 -3.11
C SER A 280 69.16 22.34 -4.02
N LEU A 281 68.08 22.85 -3.39
CA LEU A 281 67.15 23.92 -3.81
C LEU A 281 65.85 23.43 -4.48
N SER A 282 64.67 23.98 -4.23
CA SER A 282 64.21 24.99 -3.26
C SER A 282 62.67 25.06 -3.32
N SER A 283 62.12 25.63 -2.25
CA SER A 283 60.73 25.93 -1.91
C SER A 283 59.96 26.92 -2.78
N GLY A 284 58.63 26.80 -2.72
CA GLY A 284 57.60 27.85 -2.85
C GLY A 284 56.22 27.18 -2.71
N GLY A 285 55.37 27.40 -1.71
CA GLY A 285 55.02 28.64 -1.00
C GLY A 285 53.83 29.27 -1.73
N HIS A 286 52.63 29.24 -1.13
CA HIS A 286 51.63 30.33 -1.01
C HIS A 286 50.34 29.82 -0.34
N SER A 287 49.97 30.49 0.75
CA SER A 287 48.77 30.33 1.59
C SER A 287 47.59 31.16 1.06
N ALA A 288 46.35 30.76 1.41
CA ALA A 288 45.34 31.68 1.96
C ALA A 288 44.19 30.88 2.60
N SER A 289 43.84 31.28 3.83
CA SER A 289 42.74 30.78 4.65
C SER A 289 41.57 31.77 4.61
N PHE A 290 40.33 31.30 4.77
CA PHE A 290 39.25 32.13 5.31
C PHE A 290 38.31 31.31 6.20
N VAL A 291 37.88 31.96 7.29
CA VAL A 291 37.15 31.42 8.45
C VAL A 291 35.63 31.60 8.28
N ILE A 292 34.91 30.71 8.94
CA ILE A 292 33.46 30.47 9.04
C ILE A 292 32.72 31.62 9.73
N ASP A 293 31.45 31.84 9.36
CA ASP A 293 30.44 32.42 10.26
C ASP A 293 29.19 31.54 10.31
N THR A 294 28.71 31.31 11.52
CA THR A 294 27.57 30.47 11.91
C THR A 294 26.60 31.31 12.72
N THR A 295 25.43 31.64 12.16
CA THR A 295 24.24 32.02 12.93
C THR A 295 22.96 31.55 12.23
N PRO A 296 21.99 30.96 12.98
CA PRO A 296 20.73 30.47 12.40
C PRO A 296 19.61 31.52 12.53
N SER A 297 18.89 31.79 11.44
CA SER A 297 17.68 32.62 11.44
C SER A 297 16.42 31.77 11.30
N SER A 298 15.55 31.85 12.32
CA SER A 298 14.19 31.27 12.31
C SER A 298 13.19 32.24 11.66
N PRO A 299 12.23 31.75 10.87
CA PRO A 299 11.01 32.50 10.57
C PRO A 299 9.79 31.91 11.30
N THR A 300 9.18 32.71 12.17
CA THR A 300 7.87 32.50 12.78
C THR A 300 6.74 32.59 11.73
N LEU A 301 5.99 31.51 11.51
CA LEU A 301 4.75 31.52 10.73
C LEU A 301 3.56 31.96 11.59
N ARG A 302 2.94 33.09 11.22
CA ARG A 302 1.64 33.53 11.75
C ARG A 302 0.50 32.72 11.11
N ARG A 303 -0.42 32.20 11.93
CA ARG A 303 -1.69 31.60 11.49
C ARG A 303 -2.68 32.67 11.03
N PRO A 304 -3.44 32.47 9.93
CA PRO A 304 -4.58 33.32 9.61
C PRO A 304 -5.84 32.89 10.39
N GLU A 305 -6.57 33.88 10.90
CA GLU A 305 -7.83 33.73 11.62
C GLU A 305 -8.96 33.19 10.72
N ARG A 306 -9.75 32.25 11.24
CA ARG A 306 -10.95 31.70 10.60
C ARG A 306 -12.13 32.65 10.79
N ARG A 307 -12.72 33.17 9.70
CA ARG A 307 -14.07 33.75 9.70
C ARG A 307 -15.13 32.62 9.62
N PRO A 308 -16.22 32.67 10.39
CA PRO A 308 -17.31 31.70 10.27
C PRO A 308 -18.18 31.97 9.03
N PRO A 309 -18.78 30.93 8.41
CA PRO A 309 -19.62 31.09 7.23
C PRO A 309 -20.99 31.71 7.58
N ARG A 310 -21.46 32.61 6.71
CA ARG A 310 -22.81 33.19 6.76
C ARG A 310 -23.84 32.14 6.35
N VAL A 311 -24.84 31.94 7.22
CA VAL A 311 -26.03 31.13 6.94
C VAL A 311 -26.94 31.88 5.96
N ALA A 312 -27.15 31.33 4.76
CA ALA A 312 -28.17 31.80 3.83
C ALA A 312 -29.45 30.98 4.06
N ARG A 313 -30.53 31.66 4.46
CA ARG A 313 -31.90 31.09 4.53
C ARG A 313 -32.50 31.01 3.12
N PRO A 314 -33.22 29.94 2.73
CA PRO A 314 -34.05 29.96 1.53
C PRO A 314 -35.36 30.70 1.80
N ALA A 315 -35.75 31.56 0.85
CA ALA A 315 -37.04 32.22 0.83
C ALA A 315 -38.12 31.28 0.25
N LEU A 316 -39.17 31.05 1.03
CA LEU A 316 -40.44 30.48 0.58
C LEU A 316 -41.27 31.57 -0.12
N ARG A 317 -41.82 31.27 -1.30
CA ARG A 317 -43.16 31.74 -1.69
C ARG A 317 -43.91 30.74 -2.58
N PRO A 318 -45.26 30.70 -2.51
CA PRO A 318 -46.12 29.69 -3.12
C PRO A 318 -46.97 30.21 -4.29
N SER A 319 -47.39 29.30 -5.18
CA SER A 319 -48.60 29.36 -6.04
C SER A 319 -48.55 28.12 -6.95
N GLY A 320 -49.49 27.18 -7.01
CA GLY A 320 -50.93 27.30 -6.91
C GLY A 320 -51.52 27.28 -8.32
N LEU A 321 -51.97 26.12 -8.80
CA LEU A 321 -53.12 25.98 -9.71
C LEU A 321 -53.51 24.51 -9.92
N SER A 322 -54.81 24.31 -9.90
CA SER A 322 -55.59 23.10 -9.77
C SER A 322 -56.15 22.58 -11.11
N VAL A 323 -56.21 21.24 -11.21
CA VAL A 323 -57.16 20.28 -11.87
C VAL A 323 -58.40 20.83 -12.64
N PRO A 324 -58.97 20.13 -13.67
CA PRO A 324 -59.75 18.85 -13.53
C PRO A 324 -59.45 17.80 -14.64
N PHE A 325 -59.47 16.48 -14.41
CA PHE A 325 -60.57 15.49 -14.23
C PHE A 325 -61.45 15.21 -15.47
N VAL A 326 -61.49 13.94 -15.92
CA VAL A 326 -62.61 13.03 -16.36
C VAL A 326 -61.94 11.76 -16.93
N GLY A 327 -62.02 10.56 -16.34
CA GLY A 327 -63.13 9.57 -16.39
C GLY A 327 -62.82 8.49 -17.46
N THR A 328 -63.07 7.17 -17.35
CA THR A 328 -63.93 6.37 -16.46
C THR A 328 -63.64 4.86 -16.71
N ALA A 329 -63.85 4.03 -15.67
CA ALA A 329 -64.38 2.64 -15.66
C ALA A 329 -63.72 1.49 -16.49
N GLY A 330 -63.58 0.25 -15.99
CA GLY A 330 -64.00 -0.32 -14.70
C GLY A 330 -63.85 -1.84 -14.56
N ARG A 331 -64.30 -2.32 -13.38
CA ARG A 331 -64.88 -3.63 -12.97
C ARG A 331 -64.00 -4.90 -13.00
N LEU A 332 -63.70 -5.46 -11.80
CA LEU A 332 -64.32 -6.65 -11.10
C LEU A 332 -63.79 -8.00 -11.63
N ALA A 333 -63.49 -9.07 -10.88
CA ALA A 333 -63.99 -9.62 -9.60
C ALA A 333 -62.92 -10.62 -9.03
N ARG A 334 -62.60 -10.63 -7.72
CA ARG A 334 -63.01 -11.55 -6.62
C ARG A 334 -62.55 -13.04 -6.63
N MET A 335 -61.95 -13.41 -5.47
CA MET A 335 -61.96 -14.70 -4.72
C MET A 335 -61.16 -15.88 -5.33
N ALA A 336 -60.44 -16.74 -4.59
CA ALA A 336 -60.60 -17.22 -3.21
C ALA A 336 -59.26 -17.69 -2.58
N ARG A 337 -59.28 -17.82 -1.24
CA ARG A 337 -58.26 -18.47 -0.37
C ARG A 337 -58.56 -19.97 -0.19
N VAL A 338 -57.60 -20.66 0.42
CA VAL A 338 -57.62 -21.99 1.10
C VAL A 338 -57.38 -23.15 0.12
N GLY A 339 -56.48 -24.11 0.34
CA GLY A 339 -55.61 -24.53 1.45
C GLY A 339 -55.11 -25.96 1.14
N ALA A 340 -54.10 -26.40 1.89
CA ALA A 340 -53.27 -27.62 1.72
C ALA A 340 -52.11 -27.48 0.72
#